data_AF-A0A955UY11-F1
#
_entry.id   AF-A0A955UY11-F1
#
_cell.length_a   1.000
_cell.length_b   1.000
_cell.length_c   1.000
_cell.angle_alpha   90.00
_cell.angle_beta   90.00
_cell.angle_gamma   90.00
#
_symmetry.space_group_name_H-M   'P 1'
#
loop_
_entity.id
_entity.type
_entity.pdbx_description
1 polymer ?
#
loop_
_entity_poly.entity_id
_entity_poly.type
_entity_poly.pdbx_seq_one_letter_code
_entity_poly.pdbx_strand_id
1 'polypeptide(L)' 'IVDFAASSVRVVVEVDGGYHAERSEADAKRDARLARAGWRVVRVGSEEGVEEVVARIAAAIGLSVAGEPRQ' A
#
# COMPACT_ATOMS: atom_id res chain seq x y z
N ILE A 1 -7.77 2.68 10.00
CA ILE A 1 -7.44 4.02 9.44
C ILE A 1 -6.31 3.78 8.44
N VAL A 2 -6.20 4.58 7.38
CA VAL A 2 -5.09 4.46 6.41
C VAL A 2 -4.11 5.60 6.69
N ASP A 3 -2.80 5.36 6.52
CA ASP A 3 -1.76 6.37 6.79
C ASP A 3 -1.64 7.38 5.65
N PHE A 4 -1.87 6.93 4.42
CA PHE A 4 -1.84 7.78 3.24
C PHE A 4 -2.89 7.36 2.20
N ALA A 5 -3.44 8.33 1.47
CA ALA A 5 -4.39 8.10 0.39
C ALA A 5 -4.17 9.08 -0.78
N ALA A 6 -4.07 8.53 -1.99
CA ALA A 6 -4.02 9.27 -3.24
C ALA A 6 -5.28 8.97 -4.05
N SER A 7 -6.29 9.83 -3.95
CA SER A 7 -7.61 9.64 -4.57
C SER A 7 -7.59 9.74 -6.10
N SER A 8 -6.67 10.52 -6.68
CA SER A 8 -6.51 10.66 -8.14
C SER A 8 -6.19 9.34 -8.84
N VAL A 9 -5.46 8.45 -8.17
CA VAL A 9 -5.05 7.12 -8.68
C VAL A 9 -5.66 5.95 -7.90
N ARG A 10 -6.52 6.26 -6.92
CA ARG A 10 -7.22 5.32 -6.04
C ARG A 10 -6.25 4.33 -5.36
N VAL A 11 -5.21 4.85 -4.73
CA VAL A 11 -4.32 4.07 -3.86
C VAL A 11 -4.42 4.53 -2.42
N VAL A 12 -4.41 3.57 -1.50
CA VAL A 12 -4.15 3.81 -0.08
C VAL A 12 -2.91 3.05 0.34
N VAL A 13 -2.14 3.63 1.25
CA VAL A 13 -0.93 3.03 1.83
C VAL A 13 -1.12 2.89 3.33
N GLU A 14 -0.78 1.73 3.86
CA GLU A 14 -0.78 1.45 5.29
C GLU A 14 0.60 0.98 5.72
N VAL A 15 1.11 1.53 6.81
CA VAL A 15 2.38 1.14 7.41
C VAL A 15 2.09 0.12 8.51
N ASP A 16 2.51 -1.12 8.30
CA ASP A 16 2.39 -2.19 9.29
C ASP A 16 3.53 -2.07 10.31
N GLY A 17 3.17 -1.85 11.57
CA GLY A 17 4.06 -1.75 12.73
C GLY A 17 4.46 -3.08 13.35
N GLY A 18 4.16 -4.21 12.71
CA GLY A 18 4.49 -5.54 13.24
C GLY A 18 3.41 -6.11 14.17
N TYR A 19 2.16 -5.67 14.05
CA TYR A 19 1.04 -6.12 14.88
C TYR A 19 -0.14 -6.65 14.06
N HIS A 20 0.08 -7.61 13.18
CA HIS A 20 -1.03 -8.30 12.52
C HIS A 20 -0.81 -9.81 12.39
N ALA A 21 -0.67 -10.49 13.54
CA ALA A 21 -0.93 -11.93 13.59
C ALA A 21 -2.43 -12.24 13.44
N GLU A 22 -3.32 -11.27 13.68
CA GLU A 22 -4.77 -11.45 13.55
C GLU A 22 -5.36 -10.36 12.64
N ARG A 23 -5.59 -10.71 11.37
CA ARG A 23 -6.50 -9.94 10.52
C ARG A 23 -7.89 -10.06 11.11
N SER A 24 -8.32 -9.05 11.86
CA SER A 24 -9.70 -8.98 12.33
C SER A 24 -10.64 -8.96 11.12
N GLU A 25 -11.82 -9.58 11.24
CA GLU A 25 -12.86 -9.54 10.21
C GLU A 25 -13.21 -8.11 9.76
N ALA A 26 -13.00 -7.13 10.63
CA ALA A 26 -13.18 -5.71 10.34
C ALA A 26 -12.24 -5.23 9.22
N ASP A 27 -10.99 -5.68 9.19
CA ASP A 27 -10.03 -5.33 8.14
C ASP A 27 -10.40 -5.99 6.82
N ALA A 28 -10.81 -7.26 6.83
CA ALA A 28 -11.25 -7.94 5.62
C ALA A 28 -12.48 -7.25 4.99
N LYS A 29 -13.45 -6.81 5.81
CA LYS A 29 -14.62 -6.05 5.35
C LYS A 29 -14.23 -4.70 4.77
N ARG A 30 -13.22 -4.04 5.35
CA ARG A 30 -12.69 -2.75 4.87
C ARG A 30 -11.99 -2.91 3.53
N ASP A 31 -11.09 -3.89 3.42
CA ASP A 31 -10.36 -4.19 2.18
C ASP A 31 -11.34 -4.51 1.04
N ALA A 32 -12.38 -5.30 1.32
CA ALA A 32 -13.43 -5.59 0.34
C ALA A 32 -14.22 -4.35 -0.11
N ARG A 33 -14.48 -3.40 0.80
CA ARG A 33 -15.15 -2.13 0.45
C ARG A 33 -14.26 -1.26 -0.44
N LEU A 34 -12.97 -1.16 -0.10
CA LEU A 34 -11.98 -0.41 -0.88
C LEU A 34 -11.83 -1.02 -2.28
N ALA A 35 -11.66 -2.33 -2.36
CA ALA A 35 -11.57 -3.05 -3.63
C ALA A 35 -12.81 -2.82 -4.52
N ARG A 36 -14.02 -2.93 -3.96
CA ARG A 36 -15.27 -2.65 -4.71
C ARG A 36 -15.38 -1.20 -5.18
N ALA A 37 -14.80 -0.26 -4.45
CA ALA A 37 -14.73 1.14 -4.85
C ALA A 37 -13.57 1.43 -5.83
N GLY A 38 -12.83 0.39 -6.26
CA GLY A 38 -11.72 0.51 -7.20
C GLY A 38 -10.43 1.04 -6.58
N TRP A 39 -10.31 0.98 -5.25
CA TRP A 39 -9.09 1.32 -4.53
C TRP A 39 -8.15 0.13 -4.47
N ARG A 40 -6.86 0.44 -4.50
CA ARG A 40 -5.76 -0.51 -4.30
C ARG A 40 -5.13 -0.22 -2.94
N VAL A 41 -4.98 -1.26 -2.13
CA VAL A 41 -4.38 -1.18 -0.79
C VAL A 41 -2.94 -1.67 -0.90
N VAL A 42 -1.98 -0.81 -0.55
CA VAL A 42 -0.56 -1.15 -0.48
C VAL A 42 -0.14 -1.14 0.99
N ARG A 43 0.26 -2.30 1.51
CA ARG A 43 0.78 -2.40 2.89
C ARG A 43 2.29 -2.50 2.87
N VAL A 44 2.95 -1.65 3.65
CA VAL A 44 4.40 -1.61 3.76
C VAL A 44 4.82 -1.81 5.21
N GLY A 45 5.86 -2.58 5.47
CA GLY A 45 6.42 -2.74 6.79
C GLY A 45 7.09 -1.44 7.24
N SER A 46 7.07 -1.18 8.55
CA SER A 46 7.75 -0.02 9.16
C SER A 46 9.27 -0.03 8.95
N GLU A 47 9.84 -1.18 8.61
CA GLU A 47 11.24 -1.40 8.32
C GLU A 47 11.59 -1.32 6.81
N GLU A 48 10.60 -1.20 5.92
CA GLU A 48 10.86 -1.08 4.48
C GLU A 48 11.49 0.27 4.13
N GLY A 49 12.48 0.23 3.22
CA GLY A 49 13.12 1.41 2.67
C GLY A 49 12.18 2.24 1.81
N VAL A 50 12.43 3.55 1.73
CA VAL A 50 11.57 4.48 0.97
C VAL A 50 11.53 4.11 -0.51
N GLU A 51 12.66 3.73 -1.10
CA GLU A 51 12.74 3.32 -2.51
C GLU A 51 11.85 2.09 -2.81
N GLU A 52 11.88 1.06 -1.96
CA GLU A 52 11.02 -0.13 -2.09
C GLU A 52 9.54 0.23 -1.97
N VAL A 53 9.19 1.07 -1.00
CA VAL A 53 7.82 1.55 -0.81
C VAL A 53 7.30 2.28 -2.05
N VAL A 54 8.11 3.20 -2.59
CA VAL A 54 7.77 3.96 -3.80
C VAL A 54 7.59 3.01 -5.00
N ALA A 55 8.47 2.02 -5.16
CA ALA A 55 8.36 1.05 -6.23
C ALA A 55 7.08 0.21 -6.15
N ARG A 56 6.68 -0.21 -4.94
CA ARG A 56 5.44 -0.96 -4.72
C ARG A 56 4.20 -0.11 -5.00
N ILE A 57 4.21 1.15 -4.58
CA ILE A 57 3.12 2.09 -4.89
C ILE A 57 3.01 2.30 -6.40
N ALA A 58 4.12 2.52 -7.09
CA ALA A 58 4.17 2.70 -8.54
C ALA A 58 3.62 1.46 -9.27
N ALA A 59 4.09 0.27 -8.91
CA ALA A 59 3.60 -0.99 -9.46
C ALA A 59 2.08 -1.17 -9.23
N ALA A 60 1.58 -0.81 -8.04
CA ALA A 60 0.15 -0.89 -7.74
C ALA A 60 -0.69 0.01 -8.65
N ILE A 61 -0.20 1.20 -9.00
CA ILE A 61 -0.91 2.11 -9.92
C ILE A 61 -0.57 1.90 -11.40
N GLY A 62 0.19 0.85 -11.73
CA GLY A 62 0.55 0.51 -13.11
C GLY A 62 1.63 1.41 -13.72
N LEU A 63 2.43 2.07 -12.89
CA LEU A 63 3.61 2.83 -13.30
C LEU A 63 4.87 2.00 -13.08
N SER A 64 5.77 2.04 -14.06
CA SER A 64 7.13 1.53 -13.89
C SER A 64 8.00 2.64 -13.33
N VAL A 65 8.55 2.45 -12.12
CA VAL A 65 9.68 3.27 -11.68
C VAL A 65 10.94 2.70 -12.30
N ALA A 66 11.61 3.50 -13.16
CA ALA A 66 12.96 3.18 -13.59
C ALA A 66 13.87 3.31 -12.37
N GLY A 67 14.27 2.17 -11.79
CA GLY A 67 15.38 2.16 -10.83
C GLY A 67 16.66 2.38 -11.60
N GLU A 68 17.27 3.56 -11.51
CA GLU A 68 18.70 3.64 -11.76
C GLU A 68 19.41 3.04 -10.53
N PRO A 69 20.18 1.96 -10.68
CA PRO A 69 21.03 1.49 -9.60
C PRO A 69 22.08 2.59 -9.34
N ARG A 70 22.06 3.18 -8.15
CA ARG A 70 23.22 3.92 -7.66
C ARG A 70 24.29 2.87 -7.30
N GLN A 71 25.46 3.08 -7.91
CA GLN A 71 26.66 2.22 -7.86
C GLN A 71 27.17 1.95 -6.45
#